data_AF-A0A2N0KRK4-F1
#
_entry.id   AF-A0A2N0KRK4-F1
#
_cell.length_a   1.000
_cell.length_b   1.000
_cell.length_c   1.000
_cell.angle_alpha   90.00
_cell.angle_beta   90.00
_cell.angle_gamma   90.00
#
_symmetry.space_group_name_H-M   'P 1'
#
loop_
_entity.id
_entity.type
_entity.pdbx_description
1 polymer ?
#
loop_
_entity_poly.entity_id
_entity_poly.type
_entity_poly.pdbx_seq_one_letter_code
_entity_poly.pdbx_strand_id
1 'polypeptide(L)'
;MVAAGHPLEVEAGLDILQLGGNAVDAAITAAFVADLAEPAMCGLGAHGVMSVYWAETGKTTVIDFYDVAPATASTSMFRTALGKSSPEKTGALGYPSVENDEQFFGHRSVMVPSQVAGLCSA
;
A
#
# COMPACT_ATOMS: atom_id res chain seq x y z
N MET A 1 22.41 2.11 -2.47
CA MET A 1 21.85 3.20 -1.63
C MET A 1 20.45 2.78 -1.26
N VAL A 2 20.03 2.99 -0.03
CA VAL A 2 18.67 2.70 0.46
C VAL A 2 18.15 3.98 1.12
N ALA A 3 16.90 4.31 0.86
CA ALA A 3 16.17 5.41 1.49
C ALA A 3 14.75 4.95 1.76
N ALA A 4 14.26 5.16 2.97
CA ALA A 4 12.99 4.64 3.46
C ALA A 4 12.44 5.57 4.57
N GLY A 5 11.21 5.34 5.04
CA GLY A 5 10.54 6.25 5.97
C GLY A 5 11.07 6.12 7.41
N HIS A 6 11.51 4.91 7.79
CA HIS A 6 12.10 4.63 9.09
C HIS A 6 13.58 4.17 9.01
N PRO A 7 14.46 4.56 9.97
CA PRO A 7 15.85 4.11 9.99
C PRO A 7 16.03 2.58 9.97
N LEU A 8 15.17 1.83 10.66
CA LEU A 8 15.21 0.36 10.68
C LEU A 8 14.99 -0.26 9.29
N GLU A 9 14.18 0.36 8.44
CA GLU A 9 13.96 -0.10 7.06
C GLU A 9 15.21 0.10 6.21
N VAL A 10 15.89 1.23 6.42
CA VAL A 10 17.16 1.55 5.76
C VAL A 10 18.24 0.56 6.20
N GLU A 11 18.35 0.29 7.49
CA GLU A 11 19.30 -0.70 8.05
C GLU A 11 19.06 -2.09 7.48
N ALA A 12 17.82 -2.60 7.53
CA ALA A 12 17.50 -3.92 7.01
C ALA A 12 17.70 -4.05 5.49
N GLY A 13 17.33 -3.02 4.72
CA GLY A 13 17.59 -3.00 3.28
C GLY A 13 19.09 -2.97 2.96
N LEU A 14 19.89 -2.24 3.74
CA LEU A 14 21.35 -2.21 3.59
C LEU A 14 21.98 -3.57 3.94
N ASP A 15 21.51 -4.23 5.00
CA ASP A 15 21.99 -5.55 5.39
C ASP A 15 21.80 -6.57 4.26
N ILE A 16 20.65 -6.56 3.59
CA ILE A 16 20.38 -7.47 2.46
C ILE A 16 21.28 -7.19 1.26
N LEU A 17 21.55 -5.92 0.95
CA LEU A 17 22.51 -5.57 -0.10
C LEU A 17 23.93 -6.03 0.28
N GLN A 18 24.33 -5.91 1.55
CA GLN A 18 25.64 -6.39 2.02
C GLN A 18 25.76 -7.91 1.96
N LEU A 19 24.67 -8.64 2.13
CA LEU A 19 24.59 -10.10 1.96
C LEU A 19 24.55 -10.54 0.48
N GLY A 20 24.59 -9.60 -0.46
CA GLY A 20 24.63 -9.88 -1.90
C GLY A 20 23.26 -9.92 -2.58
N GLY A 21 22.19 -9.51 -1.89
CA GLY A 21 20.88 -9.31 -2.48
C GLY A 21 20.88 -8.14 -3.47
N ASN A 22 19.89 -8.12 -4.37
CA ASN A 22 19.70 -7.05 -5.34
C ASN A 22 18.78 -5.94 -4.78
N ALA A 23 18.48 -4.95 -5.61
CA ALA A 23 17.61 -3.82 -5.21
C ALA A 23 16.16 -4.23 -4.90
N VAL A 24 15.65 -5.28 -5.55
CA VAL A 24 14.31 -5.85 -5.30
C VAL A 24 14.29 -6.55 -3.93
N ASP A 25 15.29 -7.38 -3.64
CA ASP A 25 15.42 -8.07 -2.34
C ASP A 25 15.47 -7.07 -1.18
N ALA A 26 16.26 -6.00 -1.35
CA ALA A 26 16.37 -4.92 -0.37
C ALA A 26 15.05 -4.16 -0.18
N ALA A 27 14.32 -3.87 -1.25
CA ALA A 27 13.03 -3.19 -1.19
C ALA A 27 11.95 -4.04 -0.51
N ILE A 28 11.87 -5.34 -0.83
CA ILE A 28 10.93 -6.28 -0.18
C ILE A 28 11.24 -6.38 1.31
N THR A 29 12.52 -6.46 1.67
CA THR A 29 12.93 -6.51 3.08
C THR A 29 12.57 -5.24 3.83
N ALA A 30 12.86 -4.08 3.24
CA ALA A 30 12.46 -2.80 3.81
C ALA A 30 10.94 -2.71 4.00
N ALA A 31 10.14 -3.18 3.03
CA ALA A 31 8.68 -3.18 3.14
C ALA A 31 8.17 -4.01 4.33
N PHE A 32 8.70 -5.22 4.54
CA PHE A 32 8.31 -6.03 5.70
C PHE A 32 8.76 -5.44 7.04
N VAL A 33 9.88 -4.71 7.07
CA VAL A 33 10.29 -3.97 8.27
C VAL A 33 9.40 -2.76 8.50
N ALA A 34 8.95 -2.09 7.43
CA ALA A 34 8.00 -0.98 7.51
C ALA A 34 6.67 -1.39 8.14
N ASP A 35 6.20 -2.61 7.87
CA ASP A 35 4.98 -3.16 8.50
C ASP A 35 5.06 -3.18 10.04
N LEU A 36 6.28 -3.20 10.61
CA LEU A 36 6.52 -3.17 12.06
C LEU A 36 6.93 -1.79 12.56
N ALA A 37 7.74 -1.07 11.78
CA ALA A 37 8.30 0.22 12.16
C ALA A 37 7.32 1.39 11.94
N GLU A 38 6.48 1.30 10.92
CA GLU A 38 5.49 2.30 10.50
C GLU A 38 4.06 1.72 10.39
N PRO A 39 3.53 1.05 11.44
CA PRO A 39 2.28 0.28 11.35
C PRO A 39 1.02 1.12 11.08
N ALA A 40 1.11 2.45 11.22
CA ALA A 40 0.01 3.36 10.86
C ALA A 40 -0.08 3.63 9.36
N MET A 41 0.98 3.32 8.59
CA MET A 41 1.10 3.60 7.16
C MET A 41 1.32 2.33 6.33
N CYS A 42 1.95 1.31 6.90
CA CYS A 42 2.31 0.06 6.24
C CYS A 42 1.73 -1.15 6.98
N GLY A 43 1.63 -2.29 6.30
CA GLY A 43 1.20 -3.55 6.89
C GLY A 43 0.81 -4.60 5.86
N LEU A 44 0.81 -5.87 6.29
CA LEU A 44 0.39 -7.04 5.49
C LEU A 44 -1.03 -6.91 4.90
N GLY A 45 -1.87 -6.09 5.53
CA GLY A 45 -3.23 -5.79 5.10
C GLY A 45 -3.33 -4.68 4.05
N ALA A 46 -2.20 -4.15 3.58
CA ALA A 46 -2.14 -3.02 2.68
C ALA A 46 -2.00 -3.44 1.19
N HIS A 47 -1.61 -2.46 0.39
CA HIS A 47 -1.42 -2.52 -1.05
C HIS A 47 -0.25 -1.62 -1.47
N GLY A 48 0.07 -1.60 -2.76
CA GLY A 48 1.14 -0.73 -3.24
C GLY A 48 1.43 -0.85 -4.72
N VAL A 49 2.47 -0.14 -5.15
CA VAL A 49 2.99 -0.17 -6.51
C VAL A 49 4.51 -0.21 -6.41
N MET A 50 5.14 -1.15 -7.11
CA MET A 50 6.59 -1.26 -7.20
C MET A 50 7.06 -1.03 -8.62
N SER A 51 8.02 -0.13 -8.81
CA SER A 51 8.66 0.14 -10.10
C SER A 51 10.08 -0.39 -10.08
N VAL A 52 10.41 -1.27 -11.02
CA VAL A 52 11.71 -1.94 -11.09
C VAL A 52 12.34 -1.68 -12.45
N TYR A 53 13.55 -1.12 -12.45
CA TYR A 53 14.37 -1.00 -13.64
C TYR A 53 15.36 -2.17 -13.71
N TRP A 54 15.24 -2.97 -14.75
CA TRP A 54 16.10 -4.14 -15.01
C TRP A 54 17.30 -3.72 -15.84
N ALA A 55 18.43 -3.48 -15.18
CA ALA A 55 19.66 -3.02 -15.85
C ALA A 55 20.13 -3.95 -16.97
N GLU A 56 19.89 -5.26 -16.84
CA GLU A 56 20.27 -6.27 -17.85
C GLU A 56 19.52 -6.11 -19.18
N THR A 57 18.26 -5.68 -19.13
CA THR A 57 17.41 -5.56 -20.32
C THR A 57 17.14 -4.11 -20.72
N GLY A 58 17.47 -3.16 -19.84
CA GLY A 58 17.13 -1.75 -19.99
C GLY A 58 15.63 -1.46 -19.89
N LYS A 59 14.82 -2.40 -19.38
CA LYS A 59 13.36 -2.26 -19.28
C LYS A 59 12.93 -1.90 -17.87
N THR A 60 11.82 -1.17 -17.77
CA THR A 60 11.12 -0.92 -16.52
C THR A 60 9.85 -1.76 -16.45
N THR A 61 9.67 -2.48 -15.35
CA THR A 61 8.42 -3.17 -15.01
C THR A 61 7.75 -2.42 -13.86
N VAL A 62 6.43 -2.26 -13.96
CA VAL A 62 5.60 -1.78 -12.85
C VAL A 62 4.75 -2.94 -12.38
N ILE A 63 4.86 -3.23 -11.09
CA ILE A 63 4.05 -4.22 -10.40
C ILE A 63 3.01 -3.42 -9.63
N ASP A 64 1.81 -3.36 -10.20
CA ASP A 64 0.65 -2.73 -9.57
C ASP A 64 -0.10 -3.78 -8.76
N PHE A 65 -0.05 -3.62 -7.45
CA PHE A 65 -0.79 -4.43 -6.50
C PHE A 65 -1.62 -3.50 -5.62
N TYR A 66 -2.28 -2.51 -6.20
CA TYR A 66 -3.26 -1.71 -5.49
C TYR A 66 -4.44 -2.59 -5.02
N ASP A 67 -5.09 -2.15 -3.94
CA ASP A 67 -6.25 -2.84 -3.36
C ASP A 67 -7.38 -3.00 -4.37
N VAL A 68 -8.11 -4.12 -4.27
CA VAL A 68 -9.29 -4.41 -5.10
C VAL A 68 -10.52 -4.52 -4.22
N ALA A 69 -11.64 -3.91 -4.66
CA ALA A 69 -12.91 -4.06 -3.98
C ALA A 69 -13.33 -5.54 -3.96
N PRO A 70 -13.87 -6.05 -2.84
CA PRO A 70 -14.30 -7.45 -2.75
C PRO A 70 -15.42 -7.77 -3.76
N ALA A 71 -15.54 -9.02 -4.18
CA ALA A 71 -16.54 -9.45 -5.17
C ALA A 71 -18.01 -9.15 -4.77
N THR A 72 -18.27 -8.95 -3.48
CA THR A 72 -19.58 -8.57 -2.93
C THR A 72 -19.82 -7.07 -2.87
N ALA A 73 -18.83 -6.24 -3.24
CA ALA A 73 -18.99 -4.79 -3.30
C ALA A 73 -20.01 -4.40 -4.37
N SER A 74 -20.75 -3.32 -4.10
CA SER A 74 -21.72 -2.77 -5.05
C SER A 74 -21.69 -1.25 -5.03
N THR A 75 -22.16 -0.63 -6.11
CA THR A 75 -22.26 0.83 -6.21
C THR A 75 -23.26 1.44 -5.21
N SER A 76 -24.13 0.63 -4.61
CA SER A 76 -25.10 1.04 -3.60
C SER A 76 -24.69 0.69 -2.16
N MET A 77 -23.49 0.15 -1.94
CA MET A 77 -23.05 -0.32 -0.62
C MET A 77 -22.82 0.81 0.41
N PHE A 78 -22.67 2.05 -0.06
CA PHE A 78 -22.49 3.23 0.77
C PHE A 78 -23.58 4.27 0.46
N ARG A 79 -24.21 4.80 1.52
CA ARG A 79 -25.15 5.91 1.41
C ARG A 79 -24.40 7.22 1.53
N THR A 80 -24.43 8.03 0.49
CA THR A 80 -23.75 9.32 0.49
C THR A 80 -24.51 10.33 1.34
N ALA A 81 -23.80 11.01 2.24
CA ALA A 81 -24.33 12.10 3.06
C ALA A 81 -24.31 13.42 2.26
N LEU A 82 -25.14 13.48 1.21
CA LEU A 82 -25.24 14.64 0.32
C LEU A 82 -25.54 15.92 1.14
N GLY A 83 -24.69 16.94 0.98
CA GLY A 83 -24.83 18.24 1.66
C GLY A 83 -24.25 18.34 3.07
N LYS A 84 -23.67 17.26 3.62
CA LYS A 84 -22.90 17.27 4.89
C LYS A 84 -21.42 16.93 4.69
N SER A 85 -20.89 17.25 3.52
CA SER A 85 -19.49 17.05 3.18
C SER A 85 -18.64 18.15 3.82
N SER A 86 -17.84 17.78 4.83
CA SER A 86 -16.73 18.62 5.31
C SER A 86 -15.41 18.13 4.71
N PRO A 87 -14.39 19.00 4.52
CA PRO A 87 -13.11 18.63 3.92
C PRO A 87 -12.40 17.47 4.64
N GLU A 88 -12.63 17.35 5.95
CA GLU A 88 -12.10 16.26 6.78
C GLU A 88 -12.77 14.90 6.48
N LYS A 89 -13.98 14.88 5.90
CA LYS A 89 -14.79 13.68 5.64
C LYS A 89 -14.83 13.25 4.18
N THR A 90 -14.29 14.04 3.27
CA THR A 90 -14.24 13.74 1.82
C THR A 90 -12.96 13.00 1.41
N GLY A 91 -12.04 12.75 2.36
CA GLY A 91 -10.73 12.18 2.10
C GLY A 91 -9.87 13.06 1.17
N ALA A 92 -8.60 12.69 0.99
CA ALA A 92 -7.67 13.44 0.14
C ALA A 92 -8.08 13.51 -1.35
N LEU A 93 -9.02 12.64 -1.77
CA LEU A 93 -9.44 12.46 -3.16
C LEU A 93 -10.78 13.15 -3.51
N GLY A 94 -11.42 13.83 -2.54
CA GLY A 94 -12.64 14.61 -2.79
C GLY A 94 -13.90 13.79 -3.04
N TYR A 95 -13.95 12.54 -2.57
CA TYR A 95 -15.14 11.70 -2.68
C TYR A 95 -16.27 12.19 -1.76
N PRO A 96 -17.55 11.98 -2.11
CA PRO A 96 -18.66 12.30 -1.22
C PRO A 96 -18.52 11.59 0.13
N SER A 97 -18.84 12.30 1.22
CA SER A 97 -18.91 11.70 2.55
C SER A 97 -19.99 10.62 2.59
N VAL A 98 -19.76 9.55 3.36
CA VAL A 98 -20.73 8.47 3.58
C VAL A 98 -21.36 8.61 4.97
N GLU A 99 -22.62 8.22 5.10
CA GLU A 99 -23.32 8.18 6.39
C GLU A 99 -22.51 7.39 7.42
N ASN A 100 -22.44 7.89 8.66
CA ASN A 100 -21.71 7.31 9.80
C ASN A 100 -20.21 7.05 9.56
N ASP A 101 -19.61 7.68 8.55
CA ASP A 101 -18.20 7.50 8.19
C ASP A 101 -17.85 6.02 7.87
N GLU A 102 -18.80 5.25 7.33
CA GLU A 102 -18.67 3.82 7.01
C GLU A 102 -17.59 3.50 5.96
N GLN A 103 -17.17 4.50 5.17
CA GLN A 103 -16.04 4.40 4.25
C GLN A 103 -14.68 4.38 4.96
N PHE A 104 -14.62 4.85 6.21
CA PHE A 104 -13.43 4.81 7.05
C PHE A 104 -13.53 3.70 8.10
N PHE A 105 -14.71 3.51 8.68
CA PHE A 105 -14.91 2.62 9.82
C PHE A 105 -15.83 1.43 9.53
N GLY A 106 -15.38 0.23 9.90
CA GLY A 106 -16.16 -1.00 9.84
C GLY A 106 -15.76 -1.92 8.68
N HIS A 107 -16.36 -3.10 8.63
CA HIS A 107 -15.91 -4.15 7.70
C HIS A 107 -16.07 -3.79 6.20
N ARG A 108 -16.94 -2.83 5.87
CA ARG A 108 -17.17 -2.38 4.49
C ARG A 108 -16.06 -1.47 3.95
N SER A 109 -15.24 -0.87 4.82
CA SER A 109 -14.10 -0.04 4.41
C SER A 109 -12.84 -0.84 4.05
N VAL A 110 -12.87 -2.17 4.26
CA VAL A 110 -11.73 -3.06 4.01
C VAL A 110 -11.80 -3.58 2.57
N MET A 111 -10.74 -3.31 1.79
CA MET A 111 -10.53 -3.89 0.47
C MET A 111 -9.81 -5.25 0.58
N VAL A 112 -9.64 -5.97 -0.53
CA VAL A 112 -8.88 -7.23 -0.55
C VAL A 112 -7.38 -6.91 -0.47
N PRO A 113 -6.68 -7.25 0.63
CA PRO A 113 -5.26 -6.93 0.77
C PRO A 113 -4.41 -7.62 -0.29
N SER A 114 -3.41 -6.90 -0.79
CA SER A 114 -2.62 -7.32 -1.94
C SER A 114 -1.11 -7.18 -1.76
N GLN A 115 -0.62 -6.51 -0.71
CA GLN A 115 0.81 -6.26 -0.49
C GLN A 115 1.66 -7.51 -0.62
N VAL A 116 1.35 -8.58 0.14
CA VAL A 116 2.13 -9.83 0.12
C VAL A 116 2.13 -10.46 -1.27
N ALA A 117 0.97 -10.54 -1.92
CA ALA A 117 0.87 -11.11 -3.27
C ALA A 117 1.66 -10.29 -4.30
N GLY A 118 1.63 -8.97 -4.18
CA GLY A 118 2.38 -8.04 -5.01
C GLY A 118 3.89 -8.20 -4.85
N LEU A 119 4.38 -8.20 -3.61
CA LEU A 119 5.81 -8.37 -3.30
C LEU A 119 6.32 -9.76 -3.76
N CYS A 120 5.50 -10.81 -3.69
CA CYS A 120 5.87 -12.13 -4.20
C CYS A 120 5.93 -12.22 -5.74
N SER A 121 5.38 -11.24 -6.46
CA SER A 121 5.38 -11.21 -7.93
C SER A 121 6.56 -10.44 -8.53
N ALA A 122 7.41 -9.86 -7.69
CA ALA A 122 8.58 -9.07 -8.06
C ALA A 122 9.80 -9.91 -8.45
#